data_AF-A0A1U7E9M5-F1
#
_entry.id   AF-A0A1U7E9M5-F1
#
_cell.length_a   1.000
_cell.length_b   1.000
_cell.length_c   1.000
_cell.angle_alpha   90.00
_cell.angle_beta   90.00
_cell.angle_gamma   90.00
#
_symmetry.space_group_name_H-M   'P 1'
#
loop_
_entity.id
_entity.type
_entity.pdbx_description
1 polymer ?
#
loop_
_entity_poly.entity_id
_entity_poly.type
_entity_poly.pdbx_seq_one_letter_code
_entity_poly.pdbx_strand_id
1 'polypeptide(L)'
;MNKHFLNEKGITLVELLAALSLFAIVSALVMTVLFNVFRNSENISDNAQLRQDANLLVSTLRSHYNQDDLEEDKFEVSLENGNILLIDGQEVNSSMTSSIAELKLENGENSISAANDSMIVKADGTPLSIDLTLKNEAGQTYSISTTIEKPAELEIALKVFKKINKPDPPLPPPLVKKDFKEGDYGIDYDRDTKYAKVDSNQFIPDGFKENVTITGNVWFSDDHHNVVDLKHDTAGFIVTKNLFVDPPEFNVDNKHPMKVGGDAVFKGRLELKEQAKFIATNIHAGSDNNGRGVVVGNKTQLEATGSIVADGSFEITSQVTGLLSEIGGNLFANKLLAREHARLNIGENLIIDGNLEMSGYKPQITVEENAIIGGDLILGGNSNLTIKGNAIIDGALILGGNSNLKIIGDLTVKGEVRQDDDGNNGTLHVGGKTNFSKGEPDWLKDY
;
A
#
# COMPACT_ATOMS: atom_id res chain seq x y z
N MET A 1 -26.43 95.24 39.78
CA MET A 1 -26.06 93.95 40.40
C MET A 1 -27.17 92.96 40.06
N ASN A 2 -27.07 92.26 38.92
CA ASN A 2 -28.13 91.40 38.39
C ASN A 2 -27.84 89.94 38.73
N LYS A 3 -28.60 89.38 39.67
CA LYS A 3 -28.66 87.94 39.91
C LYS A 3 -29.62 87.31 38.91
N HIS A 4 -29.11 86.57 37.94
CA HIS A 4 -29.91 85.64 37.14
C HIS A 4 -30.22 84.42 38.01
N PHE A 5 -31.46 84.30 38.47
CA PHE A 5 -31.96 83.05 39.04
C PHE A 5 -32.16 82.05 37.88
N LEU A 6 -31.37 80.98 37.88
CA LEU A 6 -31.55 79.86 36.98
C LEU A 6 -32.87 79.18 37.33
N ASN A 7 -33.79 79.15 36.36
CA ASN A 7 -35.09 78.53 36.47
C ASN A 7 -34.92 77.01 36.36
N GLU A 8 -34.59 76.34 37.47
CA GLU A 8 -34.59 74.89 37.55
C GLU A 8 -36.05 74.39 37.56
N LYS A 9 -36.55 74.04 36.37
CA LYS A 9 -37.80 73.29 36.26
C LYS A 9 -37.55 71.90 36.86
N GLY A 10 -37.93 71.72 38.12
CA GLY A 10 -37.96 70.40 38.74
C GLY A 10 -38.88 69.46 37.96
N ILE A 11 -38.52 68.17 37.92
CA ILE A 11 -39.39 67.13 37.37
C ILE A 11 -40.74 67.20 38.07
N THR A 12 -41.80 67.33 37.29
CA THR A 12 -43.15 67.32 37.84
C THR A 12 -43.50 65.90 38.27
N LEU A 13 -44.31 65.77 39.33
CA LEU A 13 -44.78 64.46 39.82
C LEU A 13 -45.41 63.61 38.70
N VAL A 14 -46.09 64.28 37.75
CA VAL A 14 -46.73 63.65 36.59
C VAL A 14 -45.70 63.07 35.62
N GLU A 15 -44.60 63.78 35.34
CA GLU A 15 -43.51 63.27 34.50
C GLU A 15 -42.80 62.08 35.13
N LEU A 16 -42.59 62.08 36.46
CA LEU A 16 -42.02 60.94 37.18
C LEU A 16 -42.95 59.71 37.11
N LEU A 17 -44.25 59.91 37.31
CA LEU A 17 -45.23 58.82 37.25
C LEU A 17 -45.33 58.23 35.83
N ALA A 18 -45.32 59.09 34.80
CA ALA A 18 -45.31 58.67 33.41
C ALA A 18 -44.03 57.88 33.07
N ALA A 19 -42.86 58.34 33.53
CA ALA A 19 -41.60 57.64 33.34
C ALA A 19 -41.57 56.26 34.03
N LEU A 20 -42.07 56.16 35.26
CA LEU A 20 -42.18 54.90 35.99
C LEU A 20 -43.16 53.93 35.30
N SER A 21 -44.28 54.43 34.80
CA SER A 21 -45.24 53.62 34.05
C SER A 21 -44.63 53.07 32.76
N LEU A 22 -43.94 53.93 31.99
CA LEU A 22 -43.24 53.51 30.77
C LEU A 22 -42.13 52.49 31.09
N PHE A 23 -41.37 52.71 32.15
CA PHE A 23 -40.33 51.78 32.59
C PHE A 23 -40.88 50.40 32.97
N ALA A 24 -42.03 50.36 33.64
CA ALA A 24 -42.69 49.10 33.99
C ALA A 24 -43.15 48.32 32.73
N ILE A 25 -43.70 49.02 31.74
CA ILE A 25 -44.10 48.42 30.45
C ILE A 25 -42.88 47.87 29.71
N VAL A 26 -41.81 48.67 29.59
CA VAL A 26 -40.57 48.24 28.92
C VAL A 26 -39.94 47.05 29.65
N SER A 27 -39.89 47.07 30.98
CA SER A 27 -39.36 45.94 31.78
C SER A 27 -40.16 44.65 31.57
N ALA A 28 -41.50 44.74 31.52
CA ALA A 28 -42.34 43.57 31.25
C ALA A 28 -42.10 42.99 29.84
N LEU A 29 -41.93 43.86 28.84
CA LEU A 29 -41.60 43.42 27.47
C LEU A 29 -40.23 42.74 27.40
N VAL A 30 -39.21 43.33 28.02
CA VAL A 30 -37.86 42.75 28.09
C VAL A 30 -37.88 41.39 28.79
N MET A 31 -38.61 41.27 29.91
CA MET A 31 -38.71 40.02 30.65
C MET A 31 -39.39 38.92 29.80
N THR A 32 -40.40 39.30 29.01
CA THR A 32 -41.08 38.36 28.09
C THR A 32 -40.12 37.83 27.04
N VAL A 33 -39.31 38.71 26.43
CA VAL A 33 -38.28 38.30 25.45
C VAL A 33 -37.24 37.38 26.09
N LEU A 34 -36.77 37.72 27.29
CA LEU A 34 -35.77 36.93 28.02
C LEU A 34 -36.29 35.51 28.35
N PHE A 35 -37.53 35.38 28.82
CA PHE A 35 -38.15 34.07 29.06
C PHE A 35 -38.31 33.26 27.77
N ASN A 36 -38.63 33.90 26.65
CA ASN A 36 -38.67 33.22 25.35
C ASN A 36 -37.29 32.73 24.92
N VAL A 37 -36.23 33.51 25.16
CA VAL A 37 -34.85 33.09 24.86
C VAL A 37 -34.44 31.88 25.71
N PHE A 38 -34.76 31.86 27.00
CA PHE A 38 -34.43 30.71 27.86
C PHE A 38 -35.18 29.43 27.45
N ARG A 39 -36.50 29.52 27.22
CA ARG A 39 -37.28 28.37 26.72
C ARG A 39 -36.77 27.86 25.38
N ASN A 40 -36.37 28.78 24.49
CA ASN A 40 -35.80 28.40 23.21
C ASN A 40 -34.40 27.78 23.37
N SER A 41 -33.62 28.24 24.34
CA SER A 41 -32.29 27.68 24.64
C SER A 41 -32.38 26.24 25.14
N GLU A 42 -33.34 25.93 26.03
CA GLU A 42 -33.61 24.55 26.47
C GLU A 42 -34.01 23.67 25.29
N ASN A 43 -34.97 24.12 24.47
CA ASN A 43 -35.39 23.39 23.27
C ASN A 43 -34.24 23.16 22.26
N ILE A 44 -33.32 24.11 22.12
CA ILE A 44 -32.14 23.97 21.24
C ILE A 44 -31.16 22.96 21.83
N SER A 45 -30.90 23.02 23.13
CA SER A 45 -30.01 22.10 23.83
C SER A 45 -30.51 20.67 23.73
N ASP A 46 -31.80 20.46 24.01
CA ASP A 46 -32.45 19.15 23.95
C ASP A 46 -32.43 18.55 22.54
N ASN A 47 -32.70 19.35 21.51
CA ASN A 47 -32.59 18.91 20.12
C ASN A 47 -31.13 18.60 19.71
N ALA A 48 -30.17 19.37 20.21
CA ALA A 48 -28.75 19.11 19.96
C ALA A 48 -28.33 17.77 20.59
N GLN A 49 -28.83 17.47 21.79
CA GLN A 49 -28.60 16.21 22.48
C GLN A 49 -29.23 15.03 21.73
N LEU A 50 -30.49 15.13 21.30
CA LEU A 50 -31.14 14.11 20.47
C LEU A 50 -30.37 13.81 19.18
N ARG A 51 -29.78 14.84 18.54
CA ARG A 51 -28.91 14.66 17.37
C ARG A 51 -27.62 13.92 17.70
N GLN A 52 -26.99 14.24 18.82
CA GLN A 52 -25.76 13.57 19.27
C GLN A 52 -26.03 12.09 19.57
N ASP A 53 -27.10 11.82 20.33
CA ASP A 53 -27.57 10.49 20.67
C ASP A 53 -27.87 9.65 19.40
N ALA A 54 -28.55 10.22 18.41
CA ALA A 54 -28.83 9.54 17.14
C ALA A 54 -27.55 9.25 16.34
N ASN A 55 -26.63 10.21 16.27
CA ASN A 55 -25.36 10.04 15.56
C ASN A 55 -24.48 8.98 16.24
N LEU A 56 -24.50 8.92 17.58
CA LEU A 56 -23.80 7.89 18.34
C LEU A 56 -24.30 6.51 17.93
N LEU A 57 -25.63 6.26 17.96
CA LEU A 57 -26.21 4.98 17.55
C LEU A 57 -25.86 4.58 16.12
N VAL A 58 -26.00 5.52 15.17
CA VAL A 58 -25.66 5.26 13.76
C VAL A 58 -24.17 4.96 13.60
N SER A 59 -23.30 5.65 14.35
CA SER A 59 -21.85 5.39 14.31
C SER A 59 -21.48 4.03 14.90
N THR A 60 -22.14 3.61 15.99
CA THR A 60 -21.94 2.29 16.59
C THR A 60 -22.38 1.19 15.62
N LEU A 61 -23.57 1.31 15.02
CA LEU A 61 -24.04 0.38 13.99
C LEU A 61 -23.07 0.32 12.80
N ARG A 62 -22.56 1.46 12.35
CA ARG A 62 -21.57 1.52 11.26
C ARG A 62 -20.24 0.85 11.63
N SER A 63 -19.79 1.01 12.87
CA SER A 63 -18.56 0.39 13.35
C SER A 63 -18.68 -1.12 13.32
N HIS A 64 -19.78 -1.69 13.81
CA HIS A 64 -20.02 -3.14 13.77
C HIS A 64 -20.20 -3.64 12.33
N TYR A 65 -20.91 -2.88 11.50
CA TYR A 65 -21.15 -3.23 10.11
C TYR A 65 -19.86 -3.26 9.25
N ASN A 66 -18.85 -2.46 9.58
CA ASN A 66 -17.57 -2.40 8.86
C ASN A 66 -16.45 -3.22 9.53
N GLN A 67 -16.77 -4.07 10.50
CA GLN A 67 -15.75 -4.82 11.24
C GLN A 67 -15.34 -6.09 10.47
N ASP A 68 -14.15 -6.06 9.86
CA ASP A 68 -13.61 -7.16 9.01
C ASP A 68 -13.25 -8.45 9.79
N ASP A 69 -13.27 -8.42 11.13
CA ASP A 69 -12.90 -9.56 11.99
C ASP A 69 -14.10 -10.44 12.40
N LEU A 70 -15.28 -10.25 11.80
CA LEU A 70 -16.43 -11.13 12.04
C LEU A 70 -16.23 -12.44 11.27
N GLU A 71 -16.08 -13.57 11.98
CA GLU A 71 -15.89 -14.91 11.39
C GLU A 71 -16.96 -15.28 10.34
N GLU A 72 -18.10 -14.58 10.30
CA GLU A 72 -19.18 -14.79 9.35
C GLU A 72 -19.74 -13.52 8.66
N ASP A 73 -19.05 -12.36 8.71
CA ASP A 73 -19.59 -11.07 8.20
C ASP A 73 -21.03 -10.80 8.70
N LYS A 74 -21.34 -11.19 9.94
CA LYS A 74 -22.69 -11.09 10.52
C LYS A 74 -22.65 -10.69 11.97
N PHE A 75 -23.65 -9.93 12.40
CA PHE A 75 -23.89 -9.59 13.80
C PHE A 75 -25.39 -9.54 14.09
N GLU A 76 -25.77 -9.78 15.34
CA GLU A 76 -27.18 -9.72 15.77
C GLU A 76 -27.51 -8.31 16.27
N VAL A 77 -28.64 -7.77 15.82
CA VAL A 77 -29.24 -6.56 16.37
C VAL A 77 -30.59 -6.91 16.95
N SER A 78 -30.89 -6.50 18.17
CA SER A 78 -32.20 -6.70 18.79
C SER A 78 -32.69 -5.45 19.52
N LEU A 79 -34.01 -5.28 19.58
CA LEU A 79 -34.65 -4.15 20.28
C LEU A 79 -35.47 -4.68 21.46
N GLU A 80 -34.91 -4.71 22.67
CA GLU A 80 -35.59 -5.19 23.86
C GLU A 80 -36.48 -4.11 24.50
N ASN A 81 -37.64 -4.51 25.02
CA ASN A 81 -38.60 -3.64 25.72
C ASN A 81 -39.06 -2.41 24.89
N GLY A 82 -38.80 -2.41 23.58
CA GLY A 82 -39.11 -1.34 22.64
C GLY A 82 -38.16 -0.14 22.70
N ASN A 83 -37.15 -0.13 23.58
CA ASN A 83 -36.27 1.02 23.76
C ASN A 83 -34.80 0.69 24.07
N ILE A 84 -34.43 -0.58 24.27
CA ILE A 84 -33.05 -1.00 24.52
C ILE A 84 -32.51 -1.63 23.24
N LEU A 85 -31.52 -1.00 22.61
CA LEU A 85 -30.87 -1.55 21.42
C LEU A 85 -29.68 -2.40 21.86
N LEU A 86 -29.70 -3.68 21.51
CA LEU A 86 -28.57 -4.58 21.71
C LEU A 86 -27.89 -4.86 20.37
N ILE A 87 -26.55 -4.85 20.39
CA ILE A 87 -25.71 -5.34 19.30
C ILE A 87 -24.87 -6.48 19.88
N ASP A 88 -25.02 -7.69 19.34
CA ASP A 88 -24.41 -8.92 19.87
C ASP A 88 -24.63 -9.11 21.38
N GLY A 89 -25.84 -8.76 21.84
CA GLY A 89 -26.25 -8.83 23.25
C GLY A 89 -25.71 -7.70 24.14
N GLN A 90 -24.98 -6.72 23.60
CA GLN A 90 -24.50 -5.56 24.35
C GLN A 90 -25.39 -4.33 24.15
N GLU A 91 -25.81 -3.71 25.25
CA GLU A 91 -26.62 -2.49 25.23
C GLU A 91 -25.83 -1.27 24.77
N VAL A 92 -26.20 -0.71 23.63
CA VAL A 92 -25.47 0.42 23.01
C VAL A 92 -26.04 1.79 23.36
N ASN A 93 -27.25 1.85 23.93
CA ASN A 93 -27.91 3.11 24.31
C ASN A 93 -27.92 3.41 25.81
N SER A 94 -27.16 2.65 26.62
CA SER A 94 -27.09 2.82 28.08
C SER A 94 -26.55 4.18 28.53
N SER A 95 -25.79 4.87 27.68
CA SER A 95 -25.22 6.20 27.95
C SER A 95 -26.08 7.36 27.46
N MET A 96 -27.18 7.07 26.75
CA MET A 96 -28.04 8.09 26.16
C MET A 96 -29.02 8.64 27.19
N THR A 97 -29.39 9.90 26.99
CA THR A 97 -30.45 10.54 27.80
C THR A 97 -31.82 10.47 27.14
N SER A 98 -31.84 10.08 25.86
CA SER A 98 -33.06 9.89 25.08
C SER A 98 -33.43 8.42 24.96
N SER A 99 -34.71 8.18 24.69
CA SER A 99 -35.27 6.86 24.44
C SER A 99 -35.53 6.66 22.95
N ILE A 100 -35.43 5.42 22.48
CA ILE A 100 -35.84 5.06 21.12
C ILE A 100 -37.38 5.06 21.09
N ALA A 101 -37.95 5.93 20.26
CA ALA A 101 -39.39 6.00 20.06
C ALA A 101 -39.83 5.04 18.95
N GLU A 102 -39.07 5.04 17.84
CA GLU A 102 -39.26 4.15 16.69
C GLU A 102 -37.89 3.79 16.13
N LEU A 103 -37.71 2.53 15.73
CA LEU A 103 -36.53 2.05 15.03
C LEU A 103 -36.98 1.09 13.94
N LYS A 104 -36.52 1.34 12.73
CA LYS A 104 -36.65 0.44 11.60
C LYS A 104 -35.28 0.20 10.99
N LEU A 105 -34.90 -1.07 10.92
CA LEU A 105 -33.67 -1.51 10.28
C LEU A 105 -34.02 -2.44 9.13
N GLU A 106 -33.34 -2.29 7.99
CA GLU A 106 -33.50 -3.17 6.83
C GLU A 106 -32.13 -3.58 6.30
N ASN A 107 -31.92 -4.88 6.11
CA ASN A 107 -30.70 -5.46 5.53
C ASN A 107 -31.10 -6.61 4.60
N GLY A 108 -31.25 -6.29 3.31
CA GLY A 108 -31.76 -7.24 2.31
C GLY A 108 -33.21 -7.64 2.60
N GLU A 109 -33.45 -8.93 2.82
CA GLU A 109 -34.78 -9.47 3.18
C GLU A 109 -35.08 -9.41 4.68
N ASN A 110 -34.09 -9.08 5.51
CA ASN A 110 -34.24 -8.99 6.96
C ASN A 110 -34.66 -7.58 7.35
N SER A 111 -35.62 -7.47 8.28
CA SER A 111 -36.03 -6.17 8.83
C SER A 111 -36.45 -6.29 10.29
N ILE A 112 -36.16 -5.26 11.09
CA ILE A 112 -36.74 -5.04 12.42
C ILE A 112 -37.61 -3.79 12.34
N SER A 113 -38.82 -3.86 12.90
CA SER A 113 -39.67 -2.68 13.10
C SER A 113 -40.52 -2.73 14.36
N ALA A 114 -40.33 -3.74 15.21
CA ALA A 114 -41.17 -4.00 16.37
C ALA A 114 -40.34 -4.22 17.65
N ALA A 115 -40.95 -3.95 18.80
CA ALA A 115 -40.36 -4.25 20.09
C ALA A 115 -40.21 -5.77 20.29
N ASN A 116 -39.08 -6.17 20.88
CA ASN A 116 -38.64 -7.55 21.12
C ASN A 116 -38.38 -8.37 19.84
N ASP A 117 -38.02 -7.68 18.77
CA ASP A 117 -37.61 -8.29 17.51
C ASP A 117 -36.07 -8.33 17.43
N SER A 118 -35.54 -9.32 16.73
CA SER A 118 -34.10 -9.43 16.44
C SER A 118 -33.85 -9.82 14.99
N MET A 119 -32.72 -9.37 14.44
CA MET A 119 -32.30 -9.70 13.09
C MET A 119 -30.81 -9.92 13.04
N ILE A 120 -30.41 -10.80 12.13
CA ILE A 120 -29.03 -10.98 11.74
C ILE A 120 -28.75 -10.00 10.60
N VAL A 121 -27.86 -9.06 10.83
CA VAL A 121 -27.32 -8.17 9.81
C VAL A 121 -26.21 -8.90 9.07
N LYS A 122 -26.29 -8.96 7.74
CA LYS A 122 -25.20 -9.42 6.88
C LYS A 122 -24.40 -8.21 6.41
N ALA A 123 -23.13 -8.17 6.79
CA ALA A 123 -22.12 -7.23 6.33
C ALA A 123 -21.37 -7.75 5.09
N ASP A 124 -22.08 -8.46 4.21
CA ASP A 124 -21.56 -9.03 2.95
C ASP A 124 -21.60 -8.04 1.77
N GLY A 125 -21.78 -6.76 2.07
CA GLY A 125 -22.03 -5.70 1.08
C GLY A 125 -23.51 -5.33 0.93
N THR A 126 -24.44 -6.10 1.50
CA THR A 126 -25.87 -5.76 1.53
C THR A 126 -26.12 -4.48 2.36
N PRO A 127 -26.61 -3.37 1.78
CA PRO A 127 -26.80 -2.12 2.53
C PRO A 127 -27.69 -2.29 3.77
N LEU A 128 -27.33 -1.60 4.86
CA LEU A 128 -28.12 -1.50 6.08
C LEU A 128 -28.82 -0.13 6.13
N SER A 129 -30.12 -0.12 5.84
CA SER A 129 -30.95 1.10 5.98
C SER A 129 -31.46 1.25 7.41
N ILE A 130 -31.43 2.49 7.91
CA ILE A 130 -31.77 2.86 9.28
C ILE A 130 -32.76 4.02 9.23
N ASP A 131 -33.98 3.81 9.75
CA ASP A 131 -34.90 4.88 10.14
C ASP A 131 -35.05 4.87 11.66
N LEU A 132 -34.52 5.90 12.32
CA LEU A 132 -34.48 6.02 13.77
C LEU A 132 -35.21 7.29 14.21
N THR A 133 -36.13 7.17 15.17
CA THR A 133 -36.75 8.29 15.87
C THR A 133 -36.45 8.20 17.36
N LEU A 134 -35.79 9.20 17.91
CA LEU A 134 -35.52 9.35 19.34
C LEU A 134 -36.52 10.30 19.99
N LYS A 135 -36.76 10.10 21.30
CA LYS A 135 -37.63 10.93 22.12
C LYS A 135 -37.01 11.20 23.49
N ASN A 136 -36.96 12.47 23.90
CA ASN A 136 -36.50 12.85 25.24
C ASN A 136 -37.64 12.90 26.27
N GLU A 137 -37.31 13.18 27.54
CA GLU A 137 -38.29 13.29 28.63
C GLU A 137 -39.32 14.40 28.41
N ALA A 138 -38.94 15.50 27.74
CA ALA A 138 -39.84 16.60 27.37
C ALA A 138 -40.82 16.24 26.24
N GLY A 139 -40.67 15.06 25.64
CA GLY A 139 -41.50 14.56 24.55
C GLY A 139 -41.15 15.10 23.16
N GLN A 140 -40.03 15.81 23.04
CA GLN A 140 -39.48 16.22 21.75
C GLN A 140 -38.93 15.00 21.01
N THR A 141 -38.95 15.04 19.68
CA THR A 141 -38.51 13.94 18.84
C THR A 141 -37.49 14.39 17.79
N TYR A 142 -36.60 13.47 17.42
CA TYR A 142 -35.65 13.67 16.33
C TYR A 142 -35.58 12.40 15.49
N SER A 143 -35.75 12.53 14.18
CA SER A 143 -35.71 11.40 13.24
C SER A 143 -34.51 11.52 12.29
N ILE A 144 -33.84 10.40 12.04
CA ILE A 144 -32.76 10.26 11.06
C ILE A 144 -33.04 9.04 10.17
N SER A 145 -32.90 9.24 8.86
CA SER A 145 -32.95 8.19 7.84
C SER A 145 -31.60 8.14 7.14
N THR A 146 -30.93 6.99 7.15
CA THR A 146 -29.62 6.82 6.55
C THR A 146 -29.44 5.39 6.03
N THR A 147 -28.40 5.16 5.23
CA THR A 147 -28.02 3.83 4.77
C THR A 147 -26.51 3.67 4.95
N ILE A 148 -26.11 2.54 5.51
CA ILE A 148 -24.72 2.14 5.66
C ILE A 148 -24.44 1.12 4.57
N GLU A 149 -23.54 1.46 3.66
CA GLU A 149 -23.03 0.54 2.65
C GLU A 149 -21.65 0.09 3.10
N LYS A 150 -21.31 -1.18 2.86
CA LYS A 150 -19.91 -1.60 3.02
C LYS A 150 -19.18 -0.75 1.98
N PRO A 151 -18.13 0.02 2.34
CA PRO A 151 -17.32 0.65 1.32
C PRO A 151 -16.99 -0.47 0.35
N ALA A 152 -17.37 -0.30 -0.92
CA ALA A 152 -16.99 -1.25 -1.95
C ALA A 152 -15.53 -1.55 -1.64
N GLU A 153 -15.19 -2.83 -1.39
CA GLU A 153 -13.79 -3.19 -1.26
C GLU A 153 -13.13 -2.42 -2.38
N LEU A 154 -12.13 -1.62 -2.04
CA LEU A 154 -11.26 -1.10 -3.07
C LEU A 154 -10.59 -2.37 -3.63
N GLU A 155 -11.32 -3.13 -4.44
CA GLU A 155 -10.86 -3.69 -5.68
C GLU A 155 -10.29 -2.47 -6.42
N ILE A 156 -9.12 -2.03 -5.96
CA ILE A 156 -8.08 -1.60 -6.86
C ILE A 156 -8.14 -2.70 -7.88
N ALA A 157 -8.73 -2.40 -9.04
CA ALA A 157 -8.81 -3.32 -10.14
C ALA A 157 -7.35 -3.59 -10.48
N LEU A 158 -6.78 -4.58 -9.80
CA LEU A 158 -5.49 -5.15 -10.06
C LEU A 158 -5.71 -5.71 -11.45
N LYS A 159 -5.40 -4.89 -12.45
CA LYS A 159 -5.28 -5.36 -13.82
C LYS A 159 -4.40 -6.58 -13.68
N VAL A 160 -4.98 -7.76 -13.88
CA VAL A 160 -4.31 -9.05 -13.72
C VAL A 160 -2.95 -8.90 -14.41
N PHE A 161 -1.89 -8.76 -13.61
CA PHE A 161 -0.60 -8.41 -14.15
C PHE A 161 -0.17 -9.61 -14.98
N LYS A 162 -0.11 -9.41 -16.30
CA LYS A 162 0.20 -10.50 -17.20
C LYS A 162 1.67 -10.83 -17.01
N LYS A 163 1.95 -11.85 -16.19
CA LYS A 163 3.30 -12.43 -16.08
C LYS A 163 3.77 -12.72 -17.50
N ILE A 164 4.97 -12.24 -17.83
CA ILE A 164 5.51 -12.44 -19.17
C ILE A 164 5.81 -13.92 -19.34
N ASN A 165 5.33 -14.46 -20.45
CA ASN A 165 5.56 -15.84 -20.79
C ASN A 165 7.06 -16.03 -21.04
N LYS A 166 7.66 -16.96 -20.30
CA LYS A 166 9.00 -17.47 -20.59
C LYS A 166 9.00 -17.98 -22.03
N PRO A 167 9.88 -17.48 -22.92
CA PRO A 167 9.92 -17.98 -24.29
C PRO A 167 10.36 -19.44 -24.29
N ASP A 168 9.69 -20.27 -25.07
CA ASP A 168 10.13 -21.63 -25.31
C ASP A 168 11.45 -21.61 -26.09
N PRO A 169 12.52 -22.28 -25.61
CA PRO A 169 13.77 -22.32 -26.34
C PRO A 169 13.56 -23.02 -27.69
N PRO A 170 14.04 -22.45 -28.81
CA PRO A 170 14.11 -23.20 -30.06
C PRO A 170 14.97 -24.45 -29.85
N LEU A 171 14.77 -25.47 -30.70
CA LEU A 171 15.66 -26.64 -30.71
C LEU A 171 17.11 -26.16 -30.91
N PRO A 172 18.02 -26.43 -29.96
CA PRO A 172 19.35 -25.87 -30.04
C PRO A 172 20.11 -26.52 -31.21
N PRO A 173 20.99 -25.77 -31.89
CA PRO A 173 21.79 -26.32 -32.97
C PRO A 173 22.69 -27.45 -32.47
N PRO A 174 23.16 -28.34 -33.37
CA PRO A 174 24.22 -29.29 -33.03
C PRO A 174 25.41 -28.55 -32.42
N LEU A 175 26.07 -29.20 -31.46
CA LEU A 175 27.24 -28.63 -30.81
C LEU A 175 28.29 -28.18 -31.84
N VAL A 176 28.74 -26.93 -31.71
CA VAL A 176 29.95 -26.48 -32.38
C VAL A 176 31.09 -27.34 -31.81
N LYS A 177 31.80 -28.07 -32.68
CA LYS A 177 32.62 -29.25 -32.35
C LYS A 177 33.54 -29.11 -31.13
N LYS A 178 33.74 -30.25 -30.46
CA LYS A 178 34.50 -30.58 -29.22
C LYS A 178 35.98 -30.15 -29.11
N ASP A 179 36.55 -29.52 -30.13
CA ASP A 179 37.99 -29.22 -30.19
C ASP A 179 38.23 -27.70 -30.19
N PHE A 180 37.53 -26.95 -29.34
CA PHE A 180 37.89 -25.54 -29.11
C PHE A 180 39.31 -25.51 -28.56
N LYS A 181 40.26 -25.06 -29.38
CA LYS A 181 41.61 -24.79 -28.89
C LYS A 181 41.54 -23.52 -28.05
N GLU A 182 42.40 -23.42 -27.04
CA GLU A 182 42.63 -22.18 -26.31
C GLU A 182 42.89 -21.06 -27.34
N GLY A 183 41.93 -20.12 -27.46
CA GLY A 183 41.90 -19.10 -28.53
C GLY A 183 40.61 -19.03 -29.36
N ASP A 184 39.80 -20.10 -29.43
CA ASP A 184 38.59 -20.14 -30.28
C ASP A 184 37.32 -19.50 -29.64
N TYR A 185 37.42 -19.06 -28.39
CA TYR A 185 36.31 -18.46 -27.61
C TYR A 185 36.02 -17.00 -27.95
N GLY A 186 36.80 -16.44 -28.88
CA GLY A 186 36.75 -15.06 -29.32
C GLY A 186 36.10 -14.83 -30.68
N ILE A 187 35.41 -15.83 -31.22
CA ILE A 187 34.92 -15.80 -32.59
C ILE A 187 33.49 -15.28 -32.62
N ASP A 188 33.24 -14.31 -33.50
CA ASP A 188 31.89 -13.88 -33.84
C ASP A 188 31.15 -14.99 -34.60
N TYR A 189 29.87 -15.21 -34.25
CA TYR A 189 29.03 -16.17 -34.95
C TYR A 189 27.81 -15.48 -35.55
N ASP A 190 27.61 -15.68 -36.86
CA ASP A 190 26.48 -15.15 -37.62
C ASP A 190 25.22 -16.04 -37.56
N ARG A 191 25.16 -16.93 -36.55
CA ARG A 191 24.14 -17.98 -36.43
C ARG A 191 23.87 -18.36 -34.98
N ASP A 192 22.79 -19.12 -34.80
CA ASP A 192 22.44 -19.77 -33.55
C ASP A 192 23.62 -20.65 -33.08
N THR A 193 24.00 -20.50 -31.81
CA THR A 193 25.23 -21.09 -31.27
C THR A 193 24.97 -21.76 -29.93
N LYS A 194 25.27 -23.07 -29.86
CA LYS A 194 25.23 -23.84 -28.62
C LYS A 194 26.64 -24.03 -28.10
N TYR A 195 26.90 -23.54 -26.91
CA TYR A 195 28.11 -23.82 -26.16
C TYR A 195 27.87 -25.00 -25.23
N ALA A 196 28.66 -26.06 -25.41
CA ALA A 196 28.87 -27.06 -24.37
C ALA A 196 30.32 -27.05 -23.95
N LYS A 197 30.49 -27.45 -22.70
CA LYS A 197 31.68 -27.30 -21.88
C LYS A 197 33.03 -27.71 -22.51
N VAL A 198 34.04 -26.97 -22.07
CA VAL A 198 35.50 -27.23 -21.96
C VAL A 198 35.82 -27.43 -20.46
N ASP A 199 36.82 -28.21 -20.05
CA ASP A 199 37.05 -28.61 -18.64
C ASP A 199 37.07 -27.49 -17.55
N SER A 200 37.10 -26.20 -17.90
CA SER A 200 36.94 -25.05 -16.99
C SER A 200 35.49 -24.57 -16.82
N ASN A 201 35.17 -23.94 -15.68
CA ASN A 201 33.89 -23.22 -15.49
C ASN A 201 33.90 -21.82 -16.15
N GLN A 202 35.08 -21.38 -16.61
CA GLN A 202 35.30 -20.10 -17.27
C GLN A 202 35.05 -20.26 -18.77
N PHE A 203 34.11 -19.48 -19.29
CA PHE A 203 33.66 -19.62 -20.67
C PHE A 203 34.51 -18.85 -21.68
N ILE A 204 34.99 -17.67 -21.31
CA ILE A 204 35.98 -16.93 -22.09
C ILE A 204 37.35 -17.23 -21.43
N PRO A 205 38.46 -17.39 -22.17
CA PRO A 205 39.79 -17.50 -21.57
C PRO A 205 40.38 -16.13 -21.27
N ASP A 206 41.33 -16.08 -20.35
CA ASP A 206 42.06 -14.86 -20.01
C ASP A 206 42.78 -14.26 -21.23
N GLY A 207 42.75 -12.92 -21.34
CA GLY A 207 43.49 -12.17 -22.34
C GLY A 207 42.73 -11.77 -23.61
N PHE A 208 41.44 -12.12 -23.71
CA PHE A 208 40.61 -11.68 -24.84
C PHE A 208 40.21 -10.20 -24.68
N LYS A 209 40.49 -9.38 -25.71
CA LYS A 209 40.27 -7.91 -25.68
C LYS A 209 39.18 -7.42 -26.63
N GLU A 210 38.76 -8.27 -27.57
CA GLU A 210 37.75 -7.92 -28.56
C GLU A 210 36.37 -8.33 -28.07
N ASN A 211 35.32 -7.67 -28.53
CA ASN A 211 33.97 -8.11 -28.21
C ASN A 211 33.65 -9.38 -28.99
N VAL A 212 32.88 -10.28 -28.38
CA VAL A 212 32.31 -11.45 -29.05
C VAL A 212 30.85 -11.17 -29.36
N THR A 213 30.48 -11.29 -30.63
CA THR A 213 29.12 -11.02 -31.12
C THR A 213 28.50 -12.27 -31.73
N ILE A 214 27.34 -12.66 -31.21
CA ILE A 214 26.52 -13.74 -31.72
C ILE A 214 25.22 -13.16 -32.28
N THR A 215 25.03 -13.24 -33.61
CA THR A 215 23.81 -12.73 -34.25
C THR A 215 22.61 -13.69 -34.13
N GLY A 216 22.83 -14.89 -33.62
CA GLY A 216 21.79 -15.88 -33.34
C GLY A 216 21.34 -15.91 -31.88
N ASN A 217 20.55 -16.94 -31.57
CA ASN A 217 20.30 -17.36 -30.19
C ASN A 217 21.54 -18.06 -29.61
N VAL A 218 21.74 -17.96 -28.29
CA VAL A 218 22.83 -18.63 -27.58
C VAL A 218 22.28 -19.61 -26.55
N TRP A 219 22.85 -20.81 -26.49
CA TRP A 219 22.58 -21.78 -25.44
C TRP A 219 23.86 -22.10 -24.68
N PHE A 220 23.81 -21.95 -23.37
CA PHE A 220 24.77 -22.54 -22.45
C PHE A 220 24.14 -23.79 -21.86
N SER A 221 24.62 -24.96 -22.30
CA SER A 221 24.23 -26.24 -21.73
C SER A 221 25.44 -26.88 -21.06
N ASP A 222 25.39 -27.05 -19.74
CA ASP A 222 26.40 -27.81 -19.00
C ASP A 222 25.74 -29.04 -18.39
N ASP A 223 26.07 -30.22 -18.91
CA ASP A 223 25.60 -31.49 -18.35
C ASP A 223 26.45 -31.93 -17.14
N HIS A 224 27.56 -31.25 -16.84
CA HIS A 224 28.59 -31.71 -15.91
C HIS A 224 28.86 -30.76 -14.74
N HIS A 225 28.59 -29.46 -14.86
CA HIS A 225 28.83 -28.50 -13.78
C HIS A 225 27.62 -27.61 -13.50
N ASN A 226 27.54 -27.21 -12.24
CA ASN A 226 26.43 -26.44 -11.73
C ASN A 226 26.58 -24.93 -11.95
N VAL A 227 27.73 -24.46 -12.47
CA VAL A 227 28.10 -23.03 -12.53
C VAL A 227 28.80 -22.68 -13.83
N VAL A 228 28.36 -21.62 -14.48
CA VAL A 228 29.06 -20.96 -15.60
C VAL A 228 29.52 -19.58 -15.15
N ASP A 229 30.80 -19.28 -15.35
CA ASP A 229 31.42 -18.01 -14.99
C ASP A 229 31.90 -17.25 -16.24
N LEU A 230 31.45 -16.01 -16.41
CA LEU A 230 32.04 -15.03 -17.32
C LEU A 230 32.95 -14.10 -16.53
N LYS A 231 34.25 -14.40 -16.48
CA LYS A 231 35.22 -13.72 -15.59
C LYS A 231 36.34 -13.01 -16.36
N HIS A 232 36.14 -11.82 -16.95
CA HIS A 232 37.25 -11.07 -17.55
C HIS A 232 37.10 -9.56 -17.61
N ASP A 233 38.26 -8.90 -17.53
CA ASP A 233 38.43 -7.48 -17.82
C ASP A 233 38.27 -7.20 -19.33
N THR A 234 37.18 -6.53 -19.71
CA THR A 234 36.99 -5.65 -20.89
C THR A 234 36.31 -6.16 -22.17
N ALA A 235 36.43 -7.43 -22.57
CA ALA A 235 35.73 -7.92 -23.76
C ALA A 235 34.21 -7.98 -23.49
N GLY A 236 33.38 -7.40 -24.36
CA GLY A 236 31.92 -7.51 -24.27
C GLY A 236 31.40 -8.78 -24.91
N PHE A 237 30.31 -9.33 -24.37
CA PHE A 237 29.62 -10.49 -24.96
C PHE A 237 28.22 -10.06 -25.41
N ILE A 238 27.99 -10.07 -26.72
CA ILE A 238 26.80 -9.53 -27.35
C ILE A 238 26.03 -10.66 -28.03
N VAL A 239 24.81 -10.91 -27.57
CA VAL A 239 23.86 -11.84 -28.20
C VAL A 239 22.75 -10.99 -28.81
N THR A 240 22.50 -11.06 -30.11
CA THR A 240 21.48 -10.18 -30.73
C THR A 240 20.05 -10.71 -30.59
N LYS A 241 19.88 -12.01 -30.34
CA LYS A 241 18.58 -12.65 -30.07
C LYS A 241 18.50 -13.09 -28.61
N ASN A 242 18.03 -14.32 -28.34
CA ASN A 242 17.80 -14.82 -26.99
C ASN A 242 19.02 -15.57 -26.44
N LEU A 243 19.12 -15.56 -25.12
CA LEU A 243 20.10 -16.31 -24.34
C LEU A 243 19.37 -17.37 -23.51
N PHE A 244 19.79 -18.62 -23.59
CA PHE A 244 19.26 -19.72 -22.79
C PHE A 244 20.40 -20.34 -21.98
N VAL A 245 20.21 -20.45 -20.67
CA VAL A 245 21.23 -20.96 -19.74
C VAL A 245 20.62 -22.08 -18.91
N ASP A 246 21.03 -23.31 -19.19
CA ASP A 246 20.58 -24.51 -18.47
C ASP A 246 21.27 -24.73 -17.11
N PRO A 247 22.53 -24.31 -16.89
CA PRO A 247 23.17 -24.47 -15.59
C PRO A 247 22.41 -23.82 -14.42
N PRO A 248 22.46 -24.42 -13.21
CA PRO A 248 21.88 -23.87 -12.00
C PRO A 248 22.41 -22.48 -11.59
N GLU A 249 23.62 -22.10 -11.98
CA GLU A 249 24.20 -20.80 -11.67
C GLU A 249 24.92 -20.21 -12.90
N PHE A 250 24.69 -18.93 -13.14
CA PHE A 250 25.36 -18.14 -14.16
C PHE A 250 25.86 -16.83 -13.57
N ASN A 251 27.19 -16.67 -13.55
CA ASN A 251 27.85 -15.52 -12.96
C ASN A 251 28.46 -14.65 -14.07
N VAL A 252 28.21 -13.35 -14.00
CA VAL A 252 28.93 -12.34 -14.80
C VAL A 252 29.79 -11.53 -13.85
N ASP A 253 31.08 -11.45 -14.12
CA ASP A 253 32.10 -10.98 -13.17
C ASP A 253 33.13 -10.07 -13.84
N ASN A 254 34.02 -9.44 -13.07
CA ASN A 254 35.21 -8.71 -13.52
C ASN A 254 34.95 -7.61 -14.58
N LYS A 255 33.98 -6.72 -14.39
CA LYS A 255 33.62 -5.62 -15.33
C LYS A 255 33.12 -6.09 -16.70
N HIS A 256 32.76 -7.36 -16.86
CA HIS A 256 32.33 -7.86 -18.14
C HIS A 256 30.98 -7.23 -18.55
N PRO A 257 30.90 -6.54 -19.70
CA PRO A 257 29.64 -6.11 -20.24
C PRO A 257 29.02 -7.25 -21.04
N MET A 258 27.79 -7.62 -20.72
CA MET A 258 27.00 -8.59 -21.46
C MET A 258 25.71 -7.94 -21.94
N LYS A 259 25.39 -8.12 -23.22
CA LYS A 259 24.17 -7.57 -23.83
C LYS A 259 23.43 -8.65 -24.58
N VAL A 260 22.16 -8.82 -24.28
CA VAL A 260 21.23 -9.72 -24.96
C VAL A 260 20.15 -8.87 -25.62
N GLY A 261 19.99 -8.97 -26.94
CA GLY A 261 19.02 -8.18 -27.69
C GLY A 261 17.58 -8.65 -27.49
N GLY A 262 17.39 -9.95 -27.21
CA GLY A 262 16.11 -10.56 -26.86
C GLY A 262 16.02 -10.93 -25.39
N ASP A 263 15.39 -12.06 -25.12
CA ASP A 263 15.14 -12.56 -23.78
C ASP A 263 16.34 -13.36 -23.25
N ALA A 264 16.65 -13.19 -21.98
CA ALA A 264 17.64 -13.98 -21.26
C ALA A 264 16.93 -14.91 -20.27
N VAL A 265 17.10 -16.21 -20.48
CA VAL A 265 16.38 -17.26 -19.74
C VAL A 265 17.39 -18.15 -19.03
N PHE A 266 17.38 -18.10 -17.71
CA PHE A 266 18.22 -18.88 -16.82
C PHE A 266 17.37 -19.92 -16.11
N LYS A 267 17.77 -21.19 -16.17
CA LYS A 267 17.12 -22.27 -15.43
C LYS A 267 17.31 -22.09 -13.92
N GLY A 268 18.46 -21.55 -13.50
CA GLY A 268 18.76 -21.23 -12.12
C GLY A 268 19.10 -19.76 -11.91
N ARG A 269 20.06 -19.49 -11.02
CA ARG A 269 20.41 -18.14 -10.56
C ARG A 269 21.24 -17.37 -11.59
N LEU A 270 20.92 -16.08 -11.77
CA LEU A 270 21.79 -15.08 -12.39
C LEU A 270 22.46 -14.25 -11.29
N GLU A 271 23.79 -14.12 -11.33
CA GLU A 271 24.55 -13.30 -10.38
C GLU A 271 25.54 -12.37 -11.10
N LEU A 272 25.51 -11.08 -10.75
CA LEU A 272 26.44 -10.08 -11.24
C LEU A 272 27.43 -9.71 -10.13
N LYS A 273 28.72 -9.76 -10.44
CA LYS A 273 29.84 -9.52 -9.52
C LYS A 273 30.79 -8.46 -10.08
N GLU A 274 31.58 -7.86 -9.18
CA GLU A 274 32.73 -7.02 -9.50
C GLU A 274 32.58 -6.10 -10.72
N GLN A 275 31.63 -5.17 -10.67
CA GLN A 275 31.40 -4.19 -11.74
C GLN A 275 30.83 -4.74 -13.06
N ALA A 276 30.36 -5.98 -13.09
CA ALA A 276 29.70 -6.54 -14.27
C ALA A 276 28.48 -5.71 -14.67
N LYS A 277 28.22 -5.70 -15.99
CA LYS A 277 27.04 -5.07 -16.57
C LYS A 277 26.29 -6.10 -17.39
N PHE A 278 24.99 -6.25 -17.15
CA PHE A 278 24.13 -7.15 -17.92
C PHE A 278 22.89 -6.40 -18.41
N ILE A 279 22.66 -6.44 -19.72
CA ILE A 279 21.51 -5.82 -20.39
C ILE A 279 20.74 -6.90 -21.14
N ALA A 280 19.42 -6.98 -20.98
CA ALA A 280 18.54 -7.83 -21.79
C ALA A 280 17.19 -7.16 -22.08
N THR A 281 16.39 -7.73 -22.99
CA THR A 281 14.99 -7.30 -23.14
C THR A 281 14.16 -7.78 -21.95
N ASN A 282 13.97 -9.09 -21.80
CA ASN A 282 13.38 -9.67 -20.60
C ASN A 282 14.39 -10.59 -19.91
N ILE A 283 14.27 -10.73 -18.59
CA ILE A 283 15.11 -11.65 -17.80
C ILE A 283 14.19 -12.62 -17.06
N HIS A 284 14.36 -13.90 -17.32
CA HIS A 284 13.70 -14.98 -16.58
C HIS A 284 14.77 -15.77 -15.85
N ALA A 285 14.83 -15.68 -14.53
CA ALA A 285 15.73 -16.47 -13.72
C ALA A 285 14.95 -17.42 -12.83
N GLY A 286 15.36 -18.68 -12.80
CA GLY A 286 14.87 -19.64 -11.82
C GLY A 286 15.40 -19.31 -10.43
N SER A 287 15.70 -20.33 -9.63
CA SER A 287 16.34 -20.15 -8.33
C SER A 287 17.43 -21.19 -8.10
N ASP A 288 18.44 -20.82 -7.30
CA ASP A 288 19.34 -21.79 -6.70
C ASP A 288 18.65 -22.57 -5.55
N ASN A 289 19.38 -23.49 -4.93
CA ASN A 289 18.90 -24.27 -3.79
C ASN A 289 18.63 -23.43 -2.52
N ASN A 290 19.11 -22.19 -2.48
CA ASN A 290 18.87 -21.25 -1.39
C ASN A 290 17.70 -20.30 -1.70
N GLY A 291 16.99 -20.53 -2.81
CA GLY A 291 15.88 -19.68 -3.24
C GLY A 291 16.31 -18.34 -3.84
N ARG A 292 17.58 -18.17 -4.24
CA ARG A 292 18.06 -16.93 -4.89
C ARG A 292 17.93 -17.01 -6.40
N GLY A 293 17.23 -16.05 -7.00
CA GLY A 293 17.01 -16.01 -8.44
C GLY A 293 17.92 -15.02 -9.17
N VAL A 294 17.90 -13.76 -8.77
CA VAL A 294 18.76 -12.71 -9.35
C VAL A 294 19.54 -12.04 -8.23
N VAL A 295 20.85 -11.93 -8.38
CA VAL A 295 21.74 -11.26 -7.41
C VAL A 295 22.56 -10.19 -8.13
N VAL A 296 22.29 -8.94 -7.84
CA VAL A 296 22.98 -7.75 -8.37
C VAL A 296 23.97 -7.28 -7.30
N GLY A 297 25.23 -7.70 -7.44
CA GLY A 297 26.29 -7.44 -6.48
C GLY A 297 26.90 -6.04 -6.55
N ASN A 298 27.95 -5.85 -5.76
CA ASN A 298 28.57 -4.55 -5.59
C ASN A 298 29.13 -3.98 -6.90
N LYS A 299 28.87 -2.70 -7.12
CA LYS A 299 29.27 -1.93 -8.29
C LYS A 299 28.75 -2.44 -9.63
N THR A 300 27.80 -3.37 -9.65
CA THR A 300 27.26 -3.95 -10.89
C THR A 300 26.07 -3.16 -11.42
N GLN A 301 25.71 -3.40 -12.68
CA GLN A 301 24.56 -2.78 -13.31
C GLN A 301 23.71 -3.83 -14.03
N LEU A 302 22.44 -3.92 -13.67
CA LEU A 302 21.44 -4.74 -14.34
C LEU A 302 20.42 -3.85 -15.07
N GLU A 303 20.22 -4.09 -16.36
CA GLU A 303 19.23 -3.39 -17.17
C GLU A 303 18.34 -4.42 -17.89
N ALA A 304 17.03 -4.34 -17.67
CA ALA A 304 16.03 -5.04 -18.47
C ALA A 304 15.15 -3.99 -19.16
N THR A 305 15.11 -3.94 -20.49
CA THR A 305 14.25 -2.94 -21.17
C THR A 305 12.77 -3.28 -21.08
N GLY A 306 12.46 -4.56 -20.90
CA GLY A 306 11.16 -5.10 -20.54
C GLY A 306 11.16 -5.48 -19.06
N SER A 307 10.77 -6.70 -18.74
CA SER A 307 10.54 -7.12 -17.35
C SER A 307 11.55 -8.14 -16.84
N ILE A 308 11.56 -8.30 -15.52
CA ILE A 308 12.29 -9.36 -14.83
C ILE A 308 11.30 -10.27 -14.11
N VAL A 309 11.51 -11.58 -14.26
CA VAL A 309 10.84 -12.64 -13.50
C VAL A 309 11.92 -13.43 -12.79
N ALA A 310 11.97 -13.33 -11.46
CA ALA A 310 12.80 -14.16 -10.59
C ALA A 310 11.90 -15.15 -9.86
N ASP A 311 12.05 -16.46 -10.10
CA ASP A 311 11.25 -17.46 -9.37
C ASP A 311 11.64 -17.49 -7.86
N GLY A 312 12.84 -17.03 -7.52
CA GLY A 312 13.34 -16.86 -6.16
C GLY A 312 13.42 -15.40 -5.70
N SER A 313 14.44 -15.08 -4.89
CA SER A 313 14.75 -13.71 -4.48
C SER A 313 15.37 -12.90 -5.62
N PHE A 314 15.03 -11.61 -5.66
CA PHE A 314 15.77 -10.57 -6.35
C PHE A 314 16.55 -9.77 -5.29
N GLU A 315 17.87 -9.85 -5.33
CA GLU A 315 18.77 -9.22 -4.36
C GLU A 315 19.61 -8.15 -5.05
N ILE A 316 19.66 -6.95 -4.48
CA ILE A 316 20.50 -5.87 -4.98
C ILE A 316 21.25 -5.22 -3.82
N THR A 317 22.58 -5.16 -3.95
CA THR A 317 23.47 -4.57 -2.95
C THR A 317 24.54 -3.72 -3.63
N SER A 318 24.71 -2.47 -3.20
CA SER A 318 25.77 -1.60 -3.72
C SER A 318 26.48 -0.85 -2.59
N GLN A 319 27.81 -0.84 -2.59
CA GLN A 319 28.63 -0.04 -1.68
C GLN A 319 29.03 1.30 -2.29
N VAL A 320 28.61 1.61 -3.52
CA VAL A 320 28.88 2.87 -4.19
C VAL A 320 27.59 3.60 -4.52
N THR A 321 27.65 4.92 -4.39
CA THR A 321 26.58 5.81 -4.80
C THR A 321 26.58 5.98 -6.32
N GLY A 322 25.39 6.16 -6.91
CA GLY A 322 25.25 6.59 -8.31
C GLY A 322 25.03 5.49 -9.34
N LEU A 323 25.29 4.21 -9.02
CA LEU A 323 24.90 3.11 -9.91
C LEU A 323 23.42 2.84 -9.79
N LEU A 324 22.75 2.75 -10.94
CA LEU A 324 21.32 2.54 -11.07
C LEU A 324 21.09 1.30 -11.93
N SER A 325 20.32 0.36 -11.41
CA SER A 325 19.73 -0.71 -12.19
C SER A 325 18.32 -0.31 -12.65
N GLU A 326 17.95 -0.69 -13.86
CA GLU A 326 16.70 -0.26 -14.49
C GLU A 326 15.92 -1.47 -15.03
N ILE A 327 14.63 -1.51 -14.74
CA ILE A 327 13.67 -2.46 -15.28
C ILE A 327 12.60 -1.64 -15.97
N GLY A 328 12.50 -1.70 -17.30
CA GLY A 328 11.57 -0.87 -18.06
C GLY A 328 10.11 -1.28 -17.89
N GLY A 329 9.86 -2.55 -17.62
CA GLY A 329 8.54 -3.13 -17.35
C GLY A 329 8.36 -3.51 -15.89
N ASN A 330 7.86 -4.72 -15.65
CA ASN A 330 7.51 -5.23 -14.34
C ASN A 330 8.66 -5.98 -13.67
N LEU A 331 8.68 -6.00 -12.35
CA LEU A 331 9.49 -6.93 -11.56
C LEU A 331 8.57 -7.92 -10.85
N PHE A 332 8.73 -9.21 -11.15
CA PHE A 332 8.13 -10.32 -10.42
C PHE A 332 9.22 -11.05 -9.64
N ALA A 333 9.06 -11.18 -8.32
CA ALA A 333 9.95 -12.00 -7.50
C ALA A 333 9.22 -12.62 -6.32
N ASN A 334 9.76 -13.71 -5.76
CA ASN A 334 9.25 -14.21 -4.48
C ASN A 334 9.64 -13.28 -3.33
N LYS A 335 10.89 -12.81 -3.34
CA LYS A 335 11.41 -11.90 -2.31
C LYS A 335 12.21 -10.79 -2.96
N LEU A 336 12.16 -9.58 -2.43
CA LEU A 336 13.03 -8.48 -2.83
C LEU A 336 13.89 -8.02 -1.66
N LEU A 337 15.21 -8.06 -1.84
CA LEU A 337 16.19 -7.60 -0.85
C LEU A 337 17.01 -6.46 -1.43
N ALA A 338 16.89 -5.25 -0.89
CA ALA A 338 17.73 -4.11 -1.29
C ALA A 338 18.56 -3.59 -0.12
N ARG A 339 19.89 -3.59 -0.29
CA ARG A 339 20.83 -3.25 0.78
C ARG A 339 21.78 -2.13 0.39
N GLU A 340 22.22 -1.40 1.41
CA GLU A 340 23.25 -0.36 1.29
C GLU A 340 22.84 0.77 0.33
N HIS A 341 23.69 1.14 -0.63
CA HIS A 341 23.41 2.17 -1.63
C HIS A 341 22.70 1.63 -2.87
N ALA A 342 21.98 0.50 -2.77
CA ALA A 342 21.25 -0.07 -3.90
C ALA A 342 20.27 0.94 -4.51
N ARG A 343 20.21 1.00 -5.84
CA ARG A 343 19.24 1.81 -6.58
C ARG A 343 18.59 1.01 -7.67
N LEU A 344 17.27 1.01 -7.69
CA LEU A 344 16.46 0.28 -8.66
C LEU A 344 15.28 1.15 -9.12
N ASN A 345 15.12 1.31 -10.42
CA ASN A 345 13.93 1.88 -11.03
C ASN A 345 13.14 0.79 -11.76
N ILE A 346 11.83 0.76 -11.54
CA ILE A 346 10.88 -0.17 -12.15
C ILE A 346 9.85 0.68 -12.89
N GLY A 347 9.82 0.54 -14.21
CA GLY A 347 9.06 1.37 -15.14
C GLY A 347 7.58 1.05 -15.19
N GLU A 348 7.17 -0.13 -14.75
CA GLU A 348 5.76 -0.49 -14.56
C GLU A 348 5.54 -0.93 -13.10
N ASN A 349 5.15 -2.18 -12.85
CA ASN A 349 4.66 -2.65 -11.56
C ASN A 349 5.71 -3.50 -10.82
N LEU A 350 5.63 -3.45 -9.49
CA LEU A 350 6.38 -4.31 -8.59
C LEU A 350 5.45 -5.37 -8.00
N ILE A 351 5.74 -6.65 -8.24
CA ILE A 351 4.95 -7.77 -7.72
C ILE A 351 5.89 -8.70 -6.95
N ILE A 352 5.71 -8.74 -5.63
CA ILE A 352 6.48 -9.59 -4.72
C ILE A 352 5.52 -10.57 -4.05
N ASP A 353 5.70 -11.87 -4.26
CA ASP A 353 4.80 -12.89 -3.67
C ASP A 353 5.00 -13.01 -2.15
N GLY A 354 6.22 -12.77 -1.65
CA GLY A 354 6.60 -12.78 -0.25
C GLY A 354 7.06 -11.41 0.24
N ASN A 355 8.25 -11.33 0.86
CA ASN A 355 8.69 -10.12 1.57
C ASN A 355 9.48 -9.17 0.68
N LEU A 356 9.32 -7.87 0.94
CA LEU A 356 10.19 -6.81 0.46
C LEU A 356 10.94 -6.21 1.64
N GLU A 357 12.27 -6.33 1.65
CA GLU A 357 13.13 -5.79 2.71
C GLU A 357 14.14 -4.79 2.13
N MET A 358 14.18 -3.59 2.72
CA MET A 358 15.18 -2.57 2.42
C MET A 358 15.95 -2.15 3.67
N SER A 359 17.28 -2.18 3.64
CA SER A 359 18.10 -1.80 4.80
C SER A 359 19.48 -1.24 4.43
N GLY A 360 20.15 -0.59 5.39
CA GLY A 360 21.50 -0.05 5.22
C GLY A 360 21.56 1.42 4.79
N TYR A 361 22.65 1.81 4.12
CA TYR A 361 22.97 3.21 3.81
C TYR A 361 22.26 3.74 2.55
N LYS A 362 20.99 4.10 2.69
CA LYS A 362 20.17 4.78 1.67
C LYS A 362 19.87 3.94 0.41
N PRO A 363 19.28 2.73 0.54
CA PRO A 363 18.75 2.02 -0.62
C PRO A 363 17.54 2.79 -1.16
N GLN A 364 17.40 2.87 -2.48
CA GLN A 364 16.35 3.63 -3.15
C GLN A 364 15.67 2.77 -4.21
N ILE A 365 14.35 2.59 -4.10
CA ILE A 365 13.54 1.90 -5.11
C ILE A 365 12.43 2.84 -5.56
N THR A 366 12.27 2.99 -6.88
CA THR A 366 11.15 3.73 -7.47
C THR A 366 10.34 2.80 -8.35
N VAL A 367 9.02 2.77 -8.13
CA VAL A 367 8.03 2.05 -8.93
C VAL A 367 7.14 3.07 -9.61
N GLU A 368 7.10 3.06 -10.94
CA GLU A 368 6.39 4.05 -11.74
C GLU A 368 4.87 3.79 -11.82
N GLU A 369 4.44 2.54 -11.61
CA GLU A 369 3.02 2.18 -11.47
C GLU A 369 2.75 1.64 -10.06
N ASN A 370 2.20 0.43 -9.94
CA ASN A 370 1.66 -0.10 -8.68
C ASN A 370 2.61 -1.11 -8.03
N ALA A 371 2.41 -1.35 -6.74
CA ALA A 371 3.10 -2.41 -6.00
C ALA A 371 2.10 -3.37 -5.34
N ILE A 372 2.34 -4.67 -5.49
CA ILE A 372 1.74 -5.74 -4.67
C ILE A 372 2.86 -6.43 -3.91
N ILE A 373 2.68 -6.56 -2.60
CA ILE A 373 3.59 -7.29 -1.72
C ILE A 373 2.74 -8.29 -0.93
N GLY A 374 2.87 -9.57 -1.26
CA GLY A 374 2.10 -10.67 -0.66
C GLY A 374 2.54 -11.03 0.76
N GLY A 375 3.74 -10.62 1.16
CA GLY A 375 4.26 -10.74 2.52
C GLY A 375 4.50 -9.38 3.18
N ASP A 376 5.53 -9.32 4.02
CA ASP A 376 5.86 -8.13 4.79
C ASP A 376 6.61 -7.09 3.94
N LEU A 377 6.29 -5.82 4.14
CA LEU A 377 7.11 -4.69 3.70
C LEU A 377 7.92 -4.16 4.88
N ILE A 378 9.25 -4.37 4.83
CA ILE A 378 10.18 -4.00 5.90
C ILE A 378 11.15 -2.95 5.38
N LEU A 379 11.03 -1.72 5.88
CA LEU A 379 11.95 -0.64 5.55
C LEU A 379 12.72 -0.21 6.79
N GLY A 380 14.05 -0.41 6.79
CA GLY A 380 14.94 -0.01 7.87
C GLY A 380 16.07 0.92 7.40
N GLY A 381 16.89 1.40 8.33
CA GLY A 381 18.04 2.25 8.03
C GLY A 381 17.63 3.61 7.45
N ASN A 382 18.19 4.01 6.30
CA ASN A 382 17.80 5.24 5.61
C ASN A 382 17.14 4.95 4.25
N SER A 383 16.40 3.85 4.17
CA SER A 383 15.76 3.36 2.94
C SER A 383 14.70 4.31 2.39
N ASN A 384 14.53 4.33 1.07
CA ASN A 384 13.51 5.13 0.41
C ASN A 384 12.80 4.27 -0.65
N LEU A 385 11.52 3.99 -0.43
CA LEU A 385 10.66 3.33 -1.40
C LEU A 385 9.62 4.34 -1.88
N THR A 386 9.60 4.60 -3.18
CA THR A 386 8.59 5.46 -3.81
C THR A 386 7.76 4.65 -4.80
N ILE A 387 6.44 4.66 -4.63
CA ILE A 387 5.45 4.02 -5.51
C ILE A 387 4.54 5.11 -6.06
N LYS A 388 4.51 5.29 -7.39
CA LYS A 388 3.75 6.37 -8.02
C LYS A 388 2.27 6.04 -8.24
N GLY A 389 1.91 4.75 -8.26
CA GLY A 389 0.53 4.28 -8.27
C GLY A 389 0.05 3.88 -6.88
N ASN A 390 -0.72 2.80 -6.83
CA ASN A 390 -1.27 2.23 -5.60
C ASN A 390 -0.36 1.15 -5.03
N ALA A 391 -0.48 0.88 -3.73
CA ALA A 391 0.24 -0.17 -3.04
C ALA A 391 -0.71 -1.08 -2.24
N ILE A 392 -0.51 -2.39 -2.34
CA ILE A 392 -1.16 -3.40 -1.50
C ILE A 392 -0.08 -4.21 -0.79
N ILE A 393 -0.23 -4.33 0.53
CA ILE A 393 0.65 -5.09 1.39
C ILE A 393 -0.24 -6.08 2.15
N ASP A 394 -0.12 -7.36 1.82
CA ASP A 394 -0.90 -8.42 2.46
C ASP A 394 -0.34 -8.77 3.85
N GLY A 395 0.97 -8.61 4.06
CA GLY A 395 1.63 -8.79 5.35
C GLY A 395 1.73 -7.51 6.19
N ALA A 396 2.68 -7.50 7.11
CA ALA A 396 2.95 -6.36 7.98
C ALA A 396 3.70 -5.24 7.24
N LEU A 397 3.39 -3.99 7.61
CA LEU A 397 4.18 -2.82 7.23
C LEU A 397 5.06 -2.41 8.41
N ILE A 398 6.37 -2.62 8.29
CA ILE A 398 7.35 -2.32 9.32
C ILE A 398 8.24 -1.16 8.85
N LEU A 399 8.15 -0.02 9.54
CA LEU A 399 8.86 1.21 9.21
C LEU A 399 9.84 1.59 10.33
N GLY A 400 11.12 1.35 10.08
CA GLY A 400 12.22 1.56 11.01
C GLY A 400 13.24 2.63 10.59
N GLY A 401 14.12 3.00 11.51
CA GLY A 401 15.18 3.99 11.30
C GLY A 401 14.69 5.35 10.77
N ASN A 402 15.37 5.90 9.76
CA ASN A 402 14.93 7.06 8.97
C ASN A 402 14.41 6.61 7.60
N SER A 403 13.72 5.46 7.53
CA SER A 403 13.14 4.99 6.28
C SER A 403 12.03 5.94 5.80
N ASN A 404 11.76 5.93 4.50
CA ASN A 404 10.71 6.72 3.89
C ASN A 404 9.94 5.86 2.88
N LEU A 405 8.66 5.61 3.18
CA LEU A 405 7.69 5.03 2.26
C LEU A 405 6.81 6.13 1.70
N LYS A 406 6.91 6.35 0.39
CA LYS A 406 6.08 7.31 -0.33
C LYS A 406 5.20 6.60 -1.36
N ILE A 407 3.89 6.72 -1.20
CA ILE A 407 2.89 6.19 -2.14
C ILE A 407 2.05 7.37 -2.63
N ILE A 408 2.01 7.59 -3.95
CA ILE A 408 1.25 8.72 -4.52
C ILE A 408 -0.25 8.39 -4.59
N GLY A 409 -0.60 7.14 -4.90
CA GLY A 409 -1.97 6.64 -4.93
C GLY A 409 -2.47 6.14 -3.57
N ASP A 410 -3.34 5.14 -3.61
CA ASP A 410 -3.94 4.51 -2.44
C ASP A 410 -3.00 3.47 -1.82
N LEU A 411 -3.08 3.31 -0.49
CA LEU A 411 -2.37 2.27 0.27
C LEU A 411 -3.38 1.37 0.98
N THR A 412 -3.27 0.06 0.78
CA THR A 412 -3.94 -0.95 1.60
C THR A 412 -2.90 -1.82 2.32
N VAL A 413 -3.03 -1.95 3.64
CA VAL A 413 -2.24 -2.87 4.47
C VAL A 413 -3.19 -3.80 5.21
N LYS A 414 -3.07 -5.10 4.96
CA LYS A 414 -3.90 -6.11 5.62
C LYS A 414 -3.30 -6.58 6.95
N GLY A 415 -1.97 -6.58 7.08
CA GLY A 415 -1.28 -6.88 8.32
C GLY A 415 -1.17 -5.69 9.26
N GLU A 416 -0.38 -5.86 10.32
CA GLU A 416 -0.09 -4.80 11.28
C GLU A 416 0.82 -3.71 10.70
N VAL A 417 0.61 -2.47 11.12
CA VAL A 417 1.52 -1.35 10.84
C VAL A 417 2.28 -1.01 12.12
N ARG A 418 3.58 -1.28 12.16
CA ARG A 418 4.39 -1.10 13.37
C ARG A 418 5.77 -0.51 13.09
N GLN A 419 6.39 -0.03 14.17
CA GLN A 419 7.77 0.42 14.19
C GLN A 419 8.73 -0.78 14.13
N ASP A 420 10.01 -0.52 13.87
CA ASP A 420 11.03 -1.55 14.06
C ASP A 420 11.21 -1.92 15.54
N ASP A 421 11.92 -3.03 15.79
CA ASP A 421 12.11 -3.55 17.15
C ASP A 421 12.96 -2.62 18.04
N ASP A 422 13.60 -1.61 17.45
CA ASP A 422 14.39 -0.58 18.15
C ASP A 422 13.54 0.66 18.52
N GLY A 423 12.26 0.69 18.13
CA GLY A 423 11.35 1.82 18.37
C GLY A 423 11.66 3.06 17.54
N ASN A 424 12.40 2.92 16.43
CA ASN A 424 12.66 4.00 15.51
C ASN A 424 11.52 4.11 14.48
N ASN A 425 11.17 5.34 14.11
CA ASN A 425 10.04 5.60 13.24
C ASN A 425 10.51 5.97 11.84
N GLY A 426 10.16 5.15 10.85
CA GLY A 426 10.14 5.59 9.47
C GLY A 426 9.06 6.65 9.21
N THR A 427 9.10 7.25 8.02
CA THR A 427 8.08 8.15 7.52
C THR A 427 7.18 7.43 6.52
N LEU A 428 5.87 7.59 6.65
CA LEU A 428 4.88 7.16 5.68
C LEU A 428 4.21 8.39 5.04
N HIS A 429 4.19 8.46 3.72
CA HIS A 429 3.44 9.47 2.99
C HIS A 429 2.54 8.81 1.95
N VAL A 430 1.23 8.98 2.09
CA VAL A 430 0.22 8.46 1.16
C VAL A 430 -0.55 9.64 0.57
N GLY A 431 -0.58 9.74 -0.76
CA GLY A 431 -1.30 10.82 -1.46
C GLY A 431 -2.79 10.52 -1.66
N GLY A 432 -3.16 9.24 -1.73
CA GLY A 432 -4.53 8.76 -1.82
C GLY A 432 -5.12 8.35 -0.47
N LYS A 433 -6.05 7.38 -0.50
CA LYS A 433 -6.68 6.82 0.69
C LYS A 433 -5.80 5.75 1.33
N THR A 434 -5.87 5.66 2.66
CA THR A 434 -5.28 4.57 3.43
C THR A 434 -6.37 3.60 3.89
N ASN A 435 -6.07 2.31 3.85
CA ASN A 435 -6.86 1.26 4.49
C ASN A 435 -5.92 0.37 5.31
N PHE A 436 -6.11 0.37 6.63
CA PHE A 436 -5.36 -0.43 7.59
C PHE A 436 -6.30 -1.43 8.24
N SER A 437 -6.31 -2.68 7.77
CA SER A 437 -7.28 -3.69 8.22
C SER A 437 -7.16 -4.03 9.70
N LYS A 438 -5.98 -3.84 10.31
CA LYS A 438 -5.74 -4.01 11.76
C LYS A 438 -5.75 -2.70 12.55
N GLY A 439 -6.28 -1.63 11.96
CA GLY A 439 -6.38 -0.32 12.55
C GLY A 439 -5.16 0.57 12.29
N GLU A 440 -5.39 1.88 12.27
CA GLU A 440 -4.35 2.87 12.11
C GLU A 440 -3.52 3.01 13.40
N PRO A 441 -2.18 2.85 13.34
CA PRO A 441 -1.34 2.94 14.52
C PRO A 441 -1.28 4.37 15.06
N ASP A 442 -1.22 4.50 16.39
CA ASP A 442 -1.30 5.81 17.05
C ASP A 442 -0.23 6.81 16.60
N TRP A 443 0.99 6.33 16.29
CA TRP A 443 2.09 7.18 15.87
C TRP A 443 1.90 7.82 14.49
N LEU A 444 0.94 7.35 13.69
CA LEU A 444 0.56 7.97 12.41
C LEU A 444 -0.48 9.10 12.57
N LYS A 445 -1.22 9.16 13.69
CA LYS A 445 -2.32 10.11 13.90
C LYS A 445 -1.85 11.55 14.17
N ASP A 446 -0.57 11.72 14.48
CA ASP A 446 0.01 12.99 14.92
C ASP A 446 0.60 13.84 13.77
N TYR A 447 0.42 13.44 12.51
CA TYR A 447 0.91 14.11 11.29
C TYR A 447 -0.23 14.43 10.32
#